data_AF-A0A3B1C0T9-F1
#
_entry.id   AF-A0A3B1C0T9-F1
#
_cell.length_a   1.000
_cell.length_b   1.000
_cell.length_c   1.000
_cell.angle_alpha   90.00
_cell.angle_beta   90.00
_cell.angle_gamma   90.00
#
_symmetry.space_group_name_H-M   'P 1'
#
loop_
_entity.id
_entity.type
_entity.pdbx_description
1 polymer ?
#
loop_
_entity_poly.entity_id
_entity_poly.type
_entity_poly.pdbx_seq_one_letter_code
_entity_poly.pdbx_strand_id
1 'polypeptide(L)'
;MAHQTEYTKKKEFEVKALPIEEKKRLVREKKAFWFFPHHMVEQIIICMTIVVGLIVISTLFPAHLGPKADPFDTPDHIKPEWYFLAAYHSLKLAEYFEFLGAWAPKILGILAQGLAVALLLLVPFLDAGGRERRPSKRPIAMAIGAATAIAMLTLTLLGHYS
;
A
#
# COMPACT_ATOMS: atom_id res chain seq x y z
N MET A 1 21.94 -2.88 15.42
CA MET A 1 20.47 -2.73 15.56
C MET A 1 20.05 -1.75 16.65
N ALA A 2 20.67 -1.74 17.85
CA ALA A 2 20.29 -0.81 18.93
C ALA A 2 20.57 0.68 18.63
N HIS A 3 21.64 0.99 17.89
CA HIS A 3 22.14 2.37 17.75
C HIS A 3 21.27 3.31 16.88
N GLN A 4 20.42 2.78 15.99
CA GLN A 4 19.64 3.58 15.02
C GLN A 4 18.18 3.76 15.45
N THR A 5 17.61 2.76 16.16
CA THR A 5 16.38 2.90 16.93
C THR A 5 16.57 3.90 18.07
N GLU A 6 17.73 3.85 18.72
CA GLU A 6 18.14 4.86 19.70
C GLU A 6 18.22 6.25 19.08
N TYR A 7 18.86 6.43 17.91
CA TYR A 7 18.98 7.73 17.21
C TYR A 7 17.63 8.36 16.80
N THR A 8 16.68 7.53 16.34
CA THR A 8 15.36 8.03 15.90
C THR A 8 14.47 8.36 17.10
N LYS A 9 14.46 7.49 18.12
CA LYS A 9 13.86 7.82 19.42
C LYS A 9 14.51 9.05 20.03
N LYS A 10 15.83 9.22 19.90
CA LYS A 10 16.56 10.40 20.38
C LYS A 10 16.03 11.66 19.74
N LYS A 11 15.81 11.69 18.42
CA LYS A 11 15.28 12.89 17.74
C LYS A 11 13.84 13.23 18.11
N GLU A 12 12.93 12.25 18.17
CA GLU A 12 11.56 12.52 18.61
C GLU A 12 11.49 12.88 20.10
N PHE A 13 12.28 12.22 20.94
CA PHE A 13 12.38 12.51 22.36
C PHE A 13 13.05 13.87 22.58
N GLU A 14 14.10 14.21 21.85
CA GLU A 14 14.73 15.53 21.85
C GLU A 14 13.71 16.59 21.46
N VAL A 15 12.97 16.43 20.35
CA VAL A 15 11.96 17.41 19.91
C VAL A 15 10.81 17.56 20.92
N LYS A 16 10.34 16.46 21.54
CA LYS A 16 9.35 16.54 22.63
C LYS A 16 9.93 17.12 23.92
N ALA A 17 11.19 16.86 24.23
CA ALA A 17 11.92 17.36 25.39
C ALA A 17 12.54 18.75 25.18
N LEU A 18 12.45 19.30 23.95
CA LEU A 18 12.93 20.65 23.66
C LEU A 18 12.23 21.65 24.58
N PRO A 19 12.99 22.61 25.15
CA PRO A 19 12.42 23.74 25.85
C PRO A 19 11.38 24.43 24.97
N ILE A 20 10.34 24.98 25.59
CA ILE A 20 9.24 25.64 24.87
C ILE A 20 9.76 26.72 23.92
N GLU A 21 10.84 27.43 24.29
CA GLU A 21 11.43 28.48 23.46
C GLU A 21 12.08 27.95 22.18
N GLU A 22 12.69 26.77 22.21
CA GLU A 22 13.26 26.17 21.01
C GLU A 22 12.16 25.63 20.08
N LYS A 23 11.06 25.09 20.64
CA LYS A 23 9.86 24.75 19.85
C LYS A 23 9.28 25.99 19.16
N LYS A 24 9.15 27.10 19.88
CA LYS A 24 8.71 28.39 19.32
C LYS A 24 9.69 28.91 18.25
N ARG A 25 11.00 28.73 18.42
CA ARG A 25 12.01 29.08 17.41
C ARG A 25 11.81 28.27 16.13
N LEU A 26 11.64 26.95 16.23
CA LEU A 26 11.42 26.07 15.08
C LEU A 26 10.12 26.40 14.31
N VAL A 27 9.05 26.75 15.04
CA VAL A 27 7.80 27.20 14.41
C VAL A 27 7.99 28.55 13.71
N ARG A 28 8.71 29.49 14.34
CA ARG A 28 9.01 30.81 13.75
C ARG A 28 9.87 30.68 12.49
N GLU A 29 10.84 29.76 12.50
CA GLU A 29 11.70 29.44 11.35
C GLU A 29 10.98 28.54 10.30
N LYS A 30 9.68 28.24 10.49
CA LYS A 30 8.87 27.37 9.61
C LYS A 30 9.43 25.96 9.41
N LYS A 31 10.19 25.46 10.39
CA LYS A 31 10.75 24.09 10.39
C LYS A 31 9.80 23.08 11.04
N ALA A 32 8.80 23.55 11.78
CA ALA A 32 7.79 22.73 12.43
C ALA A 32 6.46 23.49 12.55
N PHE A 33 5.37 22.76 12.72
CA PHE A 33 4.04 23.31 12.99
C PHE A 33 3.43 22.65 14.22
N TRP A 34 2.52 23.36 14.89
CA TRP A 34 1.74 22.76 15.97
C TRP A 34 0.77 21.74 15.41
N PHE A 35 0.64 20.59 16.09
CA PHE A 35 -0.34 19.58 15.70
C PHE A 35 -1.77 20.15 15.77
N PHE A 36 -2.12 20.78 16.89
CA PHE A 36 -3.39 21.48 17.06
C PHE A 36 -3.17 22.99 17.15
N PRO A 37 -4.02 23.82 16.51
CA PRO A 37 -5.12 23.44 15.62
C PRO A 37 -4.65 23.19 14.16
N HIS A 38 -3.43 23.62 13.80
CA HIS A 38 -3.00 23.75 12.41
C HIS A 38 -3.09 22.44 11.62
N HIS A 39 -2.36 21.40 12.04
CA HIS A 39 -2.39 20.12 11.31
C HIS A 39 -3.74 19.43 11.40
N MET A 40 -4.45 19.56 12.52
CA MET A 40 -5.78 18.97 12.68
C MET A 40 -6.79 19.55 11.67
N VAL A 41 -6.79 20.87 11.48
CA VAL A 41 -7.66 21.54 10.48
C VAL A 41 -7.28 21.12 9.06
N GLU A 42 -5.98 21.03 8.76
CA GLU A 42 -5.48 20.53 7.47
C GLU A 42 -5.99 19.10 7.18
N GLN A 43 -5.93 18.20 8.16
CA GLN A 43 -6.45 16.83 8.02
C GLN A 43 -7.98 16.79 7.83
N ILE A 44 -8.72 17.65 8.53
CA ILE A 44 -10.19 17.77 8.35
C ILE A 44 -10.51 18.23 6.93
N ILE A 45 -9.80 19.22 6.40
CA ILE A 45 -10.02 19.72 5.04
C ILE A 45 -9.73 18.61 4.01
N ILE A 46 -8.62 17.86 4.17
CA ILE A 46 -8.28 16.74 3.29
C ILE A 46 -9.37 15.66 3.35
N CYS A 47 -9.82 15.30 4.55
CA CYS A 47 -10.87 14.30 4.74
C CYS A 47 -12.19 14.74 4.09
N MET A 48 -12.63 15.98 4.32
CA MET A 48 -13.84 16.53 3.70
C MET A 48 -13.73 16.57 2.18
N THR A 49 -12.55 16.92 1.64
CA THR A 49 -12.29 16.91 0.20
C THR A 49 -12.45 15.51 -0.39
N ILE A 50 -11.91 14.47 0.28
CA ILE A 50 -12.07 13.07 -0.14
C ILE A 50 -13.55 12.66 -0.12
N VAL A 51 -14.28 12.98 0.96
CA VAL A 51 -15.72 12.65 1.10
C VAL A 51 -16.54 13.31 0.00
N VAL A 52 -16.32 14.61 -0.26
CA VAL A 52 -17.01 15.32 -1.34
C VAL A 52 -16.69 14.67 -2.69
N GLY A 53 -15.42 14.33 -2.94
CA GLY A 53 -15.03 13.61 -4.16
C GLY A 53 -15.74 12.28 -4.32
N LEU A 54 -15.87 11.49 -3.25
CA LEU A 54 -16.60 10.22 -3.27
C LEU A 54 -18.10 10.40 -3.53
N ILE A 55 -18.74 11.42 -2.95
CA ILE A 55 -20.15 11.75 -3.21
C ILE A 55 -20.34 12.13 -4.68
N VAL A 56 -19.45 12.96 -5.22
CA VAL A 56 -19.50 13.36 -6.64
C VAL A 56 -19.36 12.14 -7.55
N ILE A 57 -18.38 11.25 -7.30
CA ILE A 57 -18.21 10.03 -8.10
C ILE A 57 -19.43 9.12 -7.97
N SER A 58 -19.93 8.90 -6.76
CA SER A 58 -21.08 8.02 -6.51
C SER A 58 -22.38 8.53 -7.12
N THR A 59 -22.54 9.84 -7.26
CA THR A 59 -23.74 10.45 -7.86
C THR A 59 -23.66 10.49 -9.38
N LEU A 60 -22.47 10.74 -9.96
CA LEU A 60 -22.27 10.75 -11.41
C LEU A 60 -22.18 9.34 -12.01
N PHE A 61 -21.65 8.38 -11.25
CA PHE A 61 -21.46 6.99 -11.67
C PHE A 61 -22.06 6.03 -10.64
N PRO A 62 -23.40 5.91 -10.56
CA PRO A 62 -24.05 5.04 -9.59
C PRO A 62 -23.69 3.57 -9.85
N ALA A 63 -23.30 2.85 -8.80
CA ALA A 63 -23.07 1.43 -8.86
C ALA A 63 -24.40 0.69 -9.07
N HIS A 64 -24.48 -0.12 -10.13
CA HIS A 64 -25.66 -0.93 -10.41
C HIS A 64 -25.62 -2.20 -9.56
N LEU A 65 -26.71 -2.48 -8.84
CA LEU A 65 -26.89 -3.78 -8.21
C LEU A 65 -27.18 -4.81 -9.32
N GLY A 66 -26.36 -5.85 -9.39
CA GLY A 66 -26.55 -6.95 -10.33
C GLY A 66 -27.83 -7.76 -10.05
N PRO A 67 -28.12 -8.79 -10.86
CA PRO A 67 -29.23 -9.70 -10.59
C PRO A 67 -29.07 -10.38 -9.23
N LYS A 68 -30.18 -10.89 -8.69
CA LYS A 68 -30.13 -11.70 -7.46
C LYS A 68 -29.21 -12.90 -7.69
N ALA A 69 -28.42 -13.24 -6.67
CA ALA A 69 -27.50 -14.37 -6.73
C ALA A 69 -28.28 -15.68 -6.95
N ASP A 70 -27.80 -16.48 -7.91
CA ASP A 70 -28.27 -17.84 -8.17
C ASP A 70 -27.11 -18.81 -7.89
N PRO A 71 -27.27 -19.80 -6.98
CA PRO A 71 -26.22 -20.77 -6.68
C PRO A 71 -25.98 -21.80 -7.79
N PHE A 72 -26.88 -21.93 -8.77
CA PHE A 72 -26.77 -22.90 -9.87
C PHE A 72 -26.32 -22.28 -11.19
N ASP A 73 -26.18 -20.95 -11.25
CA ASP A 73 -25.75 -20.22 -12.43
C ASP A 73 -24.52 -19.35 -12.12
N THR A 74 -23.42 -19.62 -12.81
CA THR A 74 -22.18 -18.82 -12.70
C THR A 74 -22.07 -17.95 -13.95
N PRO A 75 -22.10 -16.61 -13.81
CA PRO A 75 -21.99 -15.72 -14.96
C PRO A 75 -20.70 -15.95 -15.76
N ASP A 76 -20.81 -15.98 -17.10
CA ASP A 76 -19.69 -16.27 -18.02
C ASP A 76 -18.48 -15.32 -17.87
N HIS A 77 -18.71 -14.08 -17.43
CA HIS A 77 -17.67 -13.06 -17.25
C HIS A 77 -17.42 -12.71 -15.78
N ILE A 78 -17.43 -13.71 -14.90
CA ILE A 78 -17.14 -13.49 -13.49
C ILE A 78 -15.66 -13.12 -13.26
N LYS A 79 -15.43 -11.87 -12.85
CA LYS A 79 -14.13 -11.36 -12.39
C LYS A 79 -14.31 -10.70 -11.03
N PRO A 80 -13.28 -10.71 -10.18
CA PRO A 80 -13.36 -9.99 -8.92
C PRO A 80 -13.24 -8.48 -9.16
N GLU A 81 -13.47 -7.73 -8.10
CA GLU A 81 -13.30 -6.27 -8.09
C GLU A 81 -11.88 -5.84 -8.48
N TRP A 82 -11.75 -4.62 -9.01
CA TRP A 82 -10.52 -4.11 -9.61
C TRP A 82 -9.30 -4.17 -8.69
N TYR A 83 -9.48 -3.96 -7.38
CA TYR A 83 -8.42 -4.02 -6.38
C TYR A 83 -7.94 -5.46 -6.08
N PHE A 84 -8.67 -6.48 -6.54
CA PHE A 84 -8.27 -7.88 -6.44
C PHE A 84 -7.72 -8.45 -7.76
N LEU A 85 -7.77 -7.72 -8.87
CA LEU A 85 -7.35 -8.24 -10.18
C LEU A 85 -5.88 -8.65 -10.23
N ALA A 86 -4.99 -7.93 -9.55
CA ALA A 86 -3.58 -8.32 -9.47
C ALA A 86 -3.40 -9.69 -8.80
N ALA A 87 -4.09 -9.91 -7.68
CA ALA A 87 -4.06 -11.16 -6.94
C ALA A 87 -4.70 -12.30 -7.75
N TYR A 88 -5.83 -12.02 -8.40
CA TYR A 88 -6.52 -12.96 -9.30
C TYR A 88 -5.62 -13.42 -10.46
N HIS A 89 -4.99 -12.48 -11.18
CA HIS A 89 -4.15 -12.86 -12.30
C HIS A 89 -2.89 -13.60 -11.83
N SER A 90 -2.35 -13.28 -10.65
CA SER A 90 -1.25 -14.05 -10.07
C SER A 90 -1.60 -15.52 -9.78
N LEU A 91 -2.87 -15.84 -9.51
CA LEU A 91 -3.34 -17.23 -9.41
C LEU A 91 -3.40 -17.91 -10.77
N LYS A 92 -3.89 -17.22 -11.81
CA LYS A 92 -3.86 -17.74 -13.18
C LYS A 92 -2.44 -18.04 -13.67
N LEU A 93 -1.45 -17.23 -13.28
CA LEU A 93 -0.04 -17.52 -13.60
C LEU A 93 0.42 -18.86 -13.01
N ALA A 94 -0.21 -19.36 -11.96
CA ALA A 94 0.14 -20.67 -11.41
C ALA A 94 -0.24 -21.83 -12.35
N GLU A 95 -1.16 -21.62 -13.29
CA GLU A 95 -1.55 -22.62 -14.32
C GLU A 95 -0.38 -22.97 -15.25
N TYR A 96 0.58 -22.05 -15.44
CA TYR A 96 1.82 -22.35 -16.18
C TYR A 96 2.66 -23.47 -15.54
N PHE A 97 2.41 -23.82 -14.27
CA PHE A 97 3.07 -24.90 -13.56
C PHE A 97 2.29 -26.23 -13.60
N GLU A 98 1.24 -26.34 -14.43
CA GLU A 98 0.45 -27.58 -14.56
C GLU A 98 1.28 -28.79 -14.97
N PHE A 99 2.41 -28.59 -15.67
CA PHE A 99 3.35 -29.67 -16.02
C PHE A 99 3.94 -30.41 -14.80
N LEU A 100 3.89 -29.83 -13.60
CA LEU A 100 4.30 -30.47 -12.34
C LEU A 100 3.22 -31.39 -11.73
N GLY A 101 2.02 -31.39 -12.31
CA GLY A 101 0.86 -32.17 -11.89
C GLY A 101 -0.36 -31.29 -11.58
N ALA A 102 -1.56 -31.87 -11.68
CA ALA A 102 -2.84 -31.15 -11.55
C ALA A 102 -3.06 -30.48 -10.18
N TRP A 103 -2.30 -30.84 -9.16
CA TRP A 103 -2.34 -30.21 -7.84
C TRP A 103 -1.51 -28.91 -7.77
N ALA A 104 -0.52 -28.75 -8.65
CA ALA A 104 0.51 -27.72 -8.54
C ALA A 104 -0.05 -26.29 -8.69
N PRO A 105 -0.91 -25.96 -9.68
CA PRO A 105 -1.44 -24.60 -9.81
C PRO A 105 -2.18 -24.13 -8.56
N LYS A 106 -2.98 -25.01 -7.95
CA LYS A 106 -3.80 -24.70 -6.76
C LYS A 106 -2.91 -24.35 -5.57
N ILE A 107 -1.90 -25.17 -5.30
CA ILE A 107 -1.02 -24.97 -4.14
C ILE A 107 -0.04 -23.82 -4.39
N LEU A 108 0.62 -23.80 -5.55
CA LEU A 108 1.63 -22.79 -5.88
C LEU A 108 1.02 -21.39 -5.96
N GLY A 109 -0.19 -21.25 -6.50
CA GLY A 109 -0.88 -19.96 -6.55
C GLY A 109 -1.12 -19.37 -5.16
N ILE A 110 -1.66 -20.17 -4.24
CA ILE A 110 -1.93 -19.73 -2.86
C ILE A 110 -0.61 -19.42 -2.12
N LEU A 111 0.40 -20.29 -2.26
CA LEU A 111 1.70 -20.08 -1.64
C LEU A 111 2.39 -18.82 -2.18
N ALA A 112 2.30 -18.55 -3.49
CA ALA A 112 2.88 -17.35 -4.10
C ALA A 112 2.24 -16.07 -3.55
N GLN A 113 0.91 -16.04 -3.38
CA GLN A 113 0.22 -14.91 -2.76
C GLN A 113 0.61 -14.72 -1.29
N GLY A 114 0.64 -15.81 -0.53
CA GLY A 114 1.08 -15.79 0.86
C GLY A 114 2.53 -15.28 0.99
N LEU A 115 3.41 -15.74 0.11
CA LEU A 115 4.80 -15.30 0.06
C LEU A 115 4.92 -13.81 -0.31
N ALA A 116 4.13 -13.32 -1.26
CA ALA A 116 4.13 -11.90 -1.64
C ALA A 116 3.77 -11.00 -0.44
N VAL A 117 2.71 -11.36 0.31
CA VAL A 117 2.33 -10.63 1.53
C VAL A 117 3.39 -10.76 2.60
N ALA A 118 3.94 -11.97 2.82
CA ALA A 118 4.99 -12.20 3.80
C ALA A 118 6.24 -11.35 3.48
N LEU A 119 6.67 -11.28 2.23
CA LEU A 119 7.79 -10.45 1.81
C LEU A 119 7.54 -8.97 2.07
N LEU A 120 6.32 -8.46 1.80
CA LEU A 120 5.94 -7.09 2.12
C LEU A 120 6.00 -6.80 3.63
N LEU A 121 5.52 -7.73 4.45
CA LEU A 121 5.61 -7.62 5.92
C LEU A 121 7.05 -7.75 6.43
N LEU A 122 7.91 -8.47 5.70
CA LEU A 122 9.31 -8.64 6.04
C LEU A 122 10.21 -7.49 5.55
N VAL A 123 9.71 -6.57 4.71
CA VAL A 123 10.44 -5.37 4.25
C VAL A 123 11.21 -4.66 5.38
N PRO A 124 10.63 -4.30 6.54
CA PRO A 124 11.37 -3.62 7.60
C PRO A 124 12.57 -4.40 8.15
N PHE A 125 12.56 -5.73 8.03
CA PHE A 125 13.66 -6.60 8.48
C PHE A 125 14.70 -6.83 7.37
N LEU A 126 14.24 -7.04 6.14
CA LEU A 126 15.10 -7.20 4.96
C LEU A 126 15.86 -5.91 4.64
N ASP A 127 15.23 -4.76 4.92
CA ASP A 127 15.74 -3.43 4.62
C ASP A 127 16.35 -2.74 5.86
N ALA A 128 16.54 -3.50 6.96
CA ALA A 128 16.98 -3.00 8.27
C ALA A 128 18.42 -2.46 8.32
N GLY A 129 19.24 -2.80 7.31
CA GLY A 129 20.67 -2.43 7.26
C GLY A 129 20.98 -1.07 6.62
N GLY A 130 19.97 -0.34 6.12
CA GLY A 130 20.17 0.94 5.45
C GLY A 130 20.75 2.02 6.38
N ARG A 131 21.96 2.50 6.08
CA ARG A 131 22.61 3.61 6.81
C ARG A 131 21.82 4.93 6.71
N GLU A 132 21.01 5.08 5.66
CA GLU A 132 20.19 6.25 5.37
C GLU A 132 18.75 5.81 5.08
N ARG A 133 17.76 6.60 5.48
CA ARG A 133 16.32 6.31 5.29
C ARG A 133 15.67 7.14 4.18
N ARG A 134 16.35 8.20 3.73
CA ARG A 134 15.84 9.08 2.66
C ARG A 134 15.68 8.30 1.34
N PRO A 135 14.48 8.25 0.72
CA PRO A 135 14.25 7.59 -0.57
C PRO A 135 15.25 7.97 -1.67
N SER A 136 15.58 9.26 -1.77
CA SER A 136 16.51 9.80 -2.79
C SER A 136 17.95 9.31 -2.65
N LYS A 137 18.32 8.73 -1.51
CA LYS A 137 19.66 8.17 -1.26
C LYS A 137 19.69 6.65 -1.33
N ARG A 138 18.58 6.02 -1.73
CA ARG A 138 18.43 4.55 -1.76
C ARG A 138 17.89 4.08 -3.11
N PRO A 139 18.62 4.32 -4.22
CA PRO A 139 18.13 4.04 -5.56
C PRO A 139 17.74 2.57 -5.75
N ILE A 140 18.45 1.62 -5.14
CA ILE A 140 18.15 0.18 -5.25
C ILE A 140 16.83 -0.17 -4.56
N ALA A 141 16.63 0.25 -3.32
CA ALA A 141 15.39 -0.02 -2.58
C ALA A 141 14.18 0.64 -3.28
N MET A 142 14.36 1.86 -3.78
CA MET A 142 13.33 2.56 -4.56
C MET A 142 13.06 1.88 -5.90
N ALA A 143 14.07 1.35 -6.58
CA ALA A 143 13.91 0.60 -7.82
C ALA A 143 13.14 -0.71 -7.58
N ILE A 144 13.44 -1.44 -6.50
CA ILE A 144 12.67 -2.64 -6.13
C ILE A 144 11.22 -2.29 -5.82
N GLY A 145 10.98 -1.24 -5.00
CA GLY A 145 9.62 -0.78 -4.70
C GLY A 145 8.84 -0.35 -5.94
N ALA A 146 9.51 0.37 -6.86
CA ALA A 146 8.92 0.78 -8.13
C ALA A 146 8.64 -0.42 -9.04
N ALA A 147 9.56 -1.39 -9.12
CA ALA A 147 9.37 -2.63 -9.87
C ALA A 147 8.19 -3.44 -9.33
N THR A 148 8.03 -3.54 -8.00
CA THR A 148 6.87 -4.18 -7.38
C THR A 148 5.57 -3.44 -7.71
N ALA A 149 5.56 -2.11 -7.66
CA ALA A 149 4.38 -1.32 -8.03
C ALA A 149 4.01 -1.49 -9.51
N ILE A 150 5.00 -1.46 -10.42
CA ILE A 150 4.81 -1.72 -11.85
C ILE A 150 4.29 -3.14 -12.06
N ALA A 151 4.85 -4.14 -11.38
CA ALA A 151 4.36 -5.52 -11.47
C ALA A 151 2.90 -5.64 -11.02
N MET A 152 2.50 -5.00 -9.92
CA MET A 152 1.10 -4.97 -9.47
C MET A 152 0.17 -4.30 -10.49
N LEU A 153 0.59 -3.19 -11.09
CA LEU A 153 -0.18 -2.51 -12.15
C LEU A 153 -0.32 -3.40 -13.38
N THR A 154 0.78 -4.02 -13.84
CA THR A 154 0.77 -4.95 -14.97
C THR A 154 -0.15 -6.14 -14.70
N LEU A 155 -0.08 -6.76 -13.52
CA LEU A 155 -0.97 -7.86 -13.15
C LEU A 155 -2.44 -7.42 -13.08
N THR A 156 -2.71 -6.20 -12.62
CA THR A 156 -4.07 -5.64 -12.61
C THR A 156 -4.62 -5.47 -14.03
N LEU A 157 -3.81 -4.91 -14.93
CA LEU A 157 -4.18 -4.73 -16.34
C LEU A 157 -4.40 -6.08 -17.03
N LEU A 158 -3.47 -7.03 -16.84
CA LEU A 158 -3.62 -8.37 -17.40
C LEU A 158 -4.85 -9.08 -16.83
N GLY A 159 -5.11 -8.95 -15.53
CA GLY A 159 -6.32 -9.49 -14.89
C GLY A 159 -7.61 -8.92 -15.47
N HIS A 160 -7.61 -7.63 -15.86
CA HIS A 160 -8.75 -7.00 -16.51
C HIS A 160 -9.03 -7.59 -17.90
N TYR A 161 -7.98 -7.87 -18.70
CA TYR A 161 -8.11 -8.38 -20.08
C TYR A 161 -8.12 -9.91 -20.21
N SER A 162 -7.81 -10.64 -19.13
CA SER A 162 -7.76 -12.11 -19.08
C SER A 162 -9.11 -12.79 -18.99
#